data_AF-A0A1M2V8F1-F1
#
_entry.id   AF-A0A1M2V8F1-F1
#
_cell.length_a   1.000
_cell.length_b   1.000
_cell.length_c   1.000
_cell.angle_alpha   90.00
_cell.angle_beta   90.00
_cell.angle_gamma   90.00
#
_symmetry.space_group_name_H-M   'P 1'
#
loop_
_entity.id
_entity.type
_entity.pdbx_description
1 polymer ?
#
loop_
_entity_poly.entity_id
_entity_poly.type
_entity_poly.pdbx_seq_one_letter_code
_entity_poly.pdbx_strand_id
1 'polypeptide(L)'
;MLGFVFLTGLLASALATPVIWDGRAPFNLTNADLDTSTGPFLTIVKGPENATHYDHLFGHSKLPTPLWNQGLVPREQVISVSIDNSSIFLPGTGGLQFGFRRTDIIAAVDGEHTELNARMETNTTIFHVSIQKDLQRPLNYSHEYQIVFIEPSDGSQVFKIQLGTPFTNPTGPLPGPNAHEFKVRDHALNVLFTTPFTDHAWHNFAVAVDWNNRTLAVWYSQDAELLRRVVDTTPNPSVALGPDGKGDYHFTVLKLPIANPADPPADQDDVPHFGIQEGDLEGLLYSGVFVESASQGISRGLGVLEHL
;
A
#
# COMPACT_ATOMS: atom_id res chain seq x y z
N MET A 1 40.87 29.99 32.04
CA MET A 1 39.88 28.92 32.27
C MET A 1 38.64 29.28 31.47
N LEU A 2 38.47 28.77 30.25
CA LEU A 2 37.20 28.82 29.52
C LEU A 2 37.31 27.72 28.45
N GLY A 3 36.75 26.55 28.75
CA GLY A 3 36.68 25.42 27.82
C GLY A 3 35.47 25.60 26.91
N PHE A 4 35.71 25.61 25.61
CA PHE A 4 34.65 25.48 24.61
C PHE A 4 34.17 24.02 24.59
N VAL A 5 32.95 23.79 25.04
CA VAL A 5 32.25 22.52 24.84
C VAL A 5 31.69 22.55 23.42
N PHE A 6 32.26 21.74 22.52
CA PHE A 6 31.64 21.40 21.25
C PHE A 6 30.46 20.46 21.53
N LEU A 7 29.24 20.97 21.41
CA LEU A 7 28.04 20.14 21.40
C LEU A 7 27.91 19.53 20.00
N THR A 8 28.45 18.34 19.80
CA THR A 8 28.13 17.52 18.62
C THR A 8 26.67 17.10 18.70
N GLY A 9 25.82 17.76 17.90
CA GLY A 9 24.43 17.34 17.74
C GLY A 9 24.39 15.95 17.12
N LEU A 10 23.82 14.99 17.85
CA LEU A 10 23.38 13.74 17.24
C LEU A 10 22.29 14.08 16.22
N LEU A 11 22.62 13.90 14.94
CA LEU A 11 21.61 13.72 13.90
C LEU A 11 20.86 12.43 14.24
N ALA A 12 19.74 12.54 14.95
CA ALA A 12 18.81 11.44 15.09
C ALA A 12 18.34 11.05 13.68
N SER A 13 18.64 9.81 13.29
CA SER A 13 17.98 9.18 12.14
C SER A 13 16.47 9.25 12.37
N ALA A 14 15.69 9.59 11.34
CA ALA A 14 14.22 9.62 11.45
C ALA A 14 13.64 8.21 11.67
N LEU A 15 14.46 7.18 11.41
CA LEU A 15 14.14 5.78 11.51
C LEU A 15 15.06 5.15 12.55
N ALA A 16 14.46 4.37 13.45
CA ALA A 16 15.16 3.76 14.57
C ALA A 16 15.58 2.29 14.32
N THR A 17 15.35 1.80 13.10
CA THR A 17 15.44 0.39 12.70
C THR A 17 16.05 0.28 11.29
N PRO A 18 16.68 -0.87 10.94
CA PRO A 18 17.29 -1.03 9.62
C PRO A 18 16.22 -1.11 8.53
N VAL A 19 16.20 -0.11 7.64
CA VAL A 19 15.39 -0.12 6.41
C VAL A 19 15.93 -1.18 5.46
N ILE A 20 15.05 -2.06 5.00
CA ILE A 20 15.34 -3.10 3.99
C ILE A 20 15.11 -2.53 2.59
N TRP A 21 14.05 -1.75 2.42
CA TRP A 21 13.69 -1.06 1.18
C TRP A 21 13.05 0.29 1.48
N ASP A 22 13.46 1.30 0.72
CA ASP A 22 13.01 2.68 0.88
C ASP A 22 12.23 3.11 -0.37
N GLY A 23 10.90 2.97 -0.29
CA GLY A 23 9.97 3.38 -1.34
C GLY A 23 9.48 4.81 -1.22
N ARG A 24 10.06 5.62 -0.31
CA ARG A 24 9.71 7.04 -0.20
C ARG A 24 10.23 7.74 -1.45
N ALA A 25 9.33 8.13 -2.33
CA ALA A 25 9.67 8.67 -3.65
C ALA A 25 10.63 9.87 -3.50
N PRO A 26 11.92 9.74 -3.85
CA PRO A 26 12.87 10.82 -3.64
C PRO A 26 12.58 11.97 -4.62
N PHE A 27 12.94 13.21 -4.28
CA PHE A 27 12.67 14.38 -5.15
C PHE A 27 13.38 14.33 -6.51
N ASN A 28 14.39 13.49 -6.67
CA ASN A 28 15.06 13.27 -7.96
C ASN A 28 14.44 12.15 -8.79
N LEU A 29 13.44 11.42 -8.26
CA LEU A 29 12.64 10.49 -9.04
C LEU A 29 11.83 11.29 -10.07
N THR A 30 11.85 10.81 -11.31
CA THR A 30 11.22 11.47 -12.46
C THR A 30 10.14 10.60 -13.08
N ASN A 31 9.32 11.22 -13.93
CA ASN A 31 8.36 10.51 -14.77
C ASN A 31 9.02 9.44 -15.65
N ALA A 32 10.22 9.71 -16.17
CA ALA A 32 10.95 8.73 -16.96
C ALA A 32 11.30 7.49 -16.12
N ASP A 33 11.69 7.69 -14.86
CA ASP A 33 12.00 6.57 -13.96
C ASP A 33 10.76 5.71 -13.67
N LEU A 34 9.58 6.32 -13.51
CA LEU A 34 8.33 5.57 -13.37
C LEU A 34 8.01 4.77 -14.63
N ASP A 35 8.16 5.36 -15.82
CA ASP A 35 7.87 4.70 -17.09
C ASP A 35 8.83 3.52 -17.38
N THR A 36 10.05 3.56 -16.85
CA THR A 36 11.07 2.52 -17.05
C THR A 36 11.29 1.63 -15.82
N SER A 37 10.42 1.71 -14.79
CA SER A 37 10.58 0.95 -13.54
C SER A 37 11.98 1.09 -12.92
N THR A 38 12.47 2.33 -12.81
CA THR A 38 13.79 2.65 -12.27
C THR A 38 13.69 3.15 -10.83
N GLY A 39 14.73 2.93 -10.04
CA GLY A 39 14.72 3.27 -8.62
C GLY A 39 13.91 2.27 -7.80
N PRO A 40 13.07 2.69 -6.85
CA PRO A 40 12.46 1.79 -5.88
C PRO A 40 11.23 1.02 -6.41
N PHE A 41 10.85 1.18 -7.68
CA PHE A 41 9.51 0.80 -8.16
C PHE A 41 9.53 -0.07 -9.40
N LEU A 42 8.58 -1.01 -9.44
CA LEU A 42 8.15 -1.75 -10.61
C LEU A 42 6.70 -1.34 -10.93
N THR A 43 6.44 -0.90 -12.17
CA THR A 43 5.19 -0.21 -12.59
C THR A 43 4.49 -0.93 -13.76
N ILE A 44 4.63 -2.26 -13.83
CA ILE A 44 4.14 -3.06 -14.97
C ILE A 44 2.66 -3.46 -14.86
N VAL A 45 2.07 -3.39 -13.66
CA VAL A 45 0.67 -3.75 -13.44
C VAL A 45 -0.19 -2.51 -13.63
N LYS A 46 -0.59 -2.28 -14.89
CA LYS A 46 -1.34 -1.11 -15.32
C LYS A 46 -2.06 -1.40 -16.65
N GLY A 47 -2.82 -0.42 -17.15
CA GLY A 47 -3.34 -0.44 -18.51
C GLY A 47 -2.26 -0.27 -19.60
N PRO A 48 -2.66 -0.10 -20.87
CA PRO A 48 -1.73 -0.12 -22.00
C PRO A 48 -0.80 1.10 -22.08
N GLU A 49 -1.22 2.23 -21.52
CA GLU A 49 -0.45 3.47 -21.48
C GLU A 49 0.78 3.39 -20.56
N ASN A 50 1.69 4.36 -20.67
CA ASN A 50 2.84 4.52 -19.77
C ASN A 50 2.42 4.66 -18.29
N ALA A 51 3.34 4.35 -17.35
CA ALA A 51 3.04 4.46 -15.92
C ALA A 51 2.60 5.87 -15.53
N THR A 52 3.25 6.89 -16.12
CA THR A 52 2.94 8.32 -15.88
C THR A 52 1.58 8.79 -16.37
N HIS A 53 0.85 7.97 -17.13
CA HIS A 53 -0.57 8.21 -17.40
C HIS A 53 -1.42 7.98 -16.14
N TYR A 54 -1.07 6.98 -15.34
CA TYR A 54 -1.79 6.56 -14.15
C TYR A 54 -1.17 7.09 -12.85
N ASP A 55 0.12 7.37 -12.85
CA ASP A 55 0.88 7.79 -11.67
C ASP A 55 1.41 9.22 -11.82
N HIS A 56 1.41 9.98 -10.73
CA HIS A 56 1.89 11.37 -10.73
C HIS A 56 2.78 11.70 -9.55
N LEU A 57 3.93 12.29 -9.85
CA LEU A 57 4.90 12.81 -8.89
C LEU A 57 4.65 14.30 -8.65
N PHE A 58 4.33 14.66 -7.40
CA PHE A 58 3.95 16.05 -7.08
C PHE A 58 5.14 17.00 -6.90
N GLY A 59 6.39 16.49 -6.82
CA GLY A 59 7.54 17.28 -6.40
C GLY A 59 7.22 18.04 -5.10
N HIS A 60 7.44 19.35 -5.11
CA HIS A 60 7.16 20.23 -3.98
C HIS A 60 5.75 20.84 -3.95
N SER A 61 4.88 20.51 -4.93
CA SER A 61 3.53 21.09 -5.00
C SER A 61 2.57 20.53 -3.93
N LYS A 62 2.94 19.41 -3.30
CA LYS A 62 2.19 18.78 -2.22
C LYS A 62 3.16 18.27 -1.16
N LEU A 63 2.84 18.49 0.11
CA LEU A 63 3.62 17.98 1.23
C LEU A 63 3.30 16.50 1.49
N PRO A 64 4.33 15.63 1.67
CA PRO A 64 4.15 14.24 2.11
C PRO A 64 3.63 14.15 3.55
N THR A 65 3.44 12.92 4.04
CA THR A 65 3.14 12.73 5.46
C THR A 65 4.23 13.38 6.32
N PRO A 66 3.87 14.15 7.36
CA PRO A 66 4.86 14.77 8.21
C PRO A 66 5.56 13.78 9.16
N LEU A 67 5.04 12.56 9.30
CA LEU A 67 5.49 11.56 10.29
C LEU A 67 6.99 11.20 10.18
N TRP A 68 7.51 11.18 8.95
CA TRP A 68 8.87 10.73 8.64
C TRP A 68 9.85 11.88 8.38
N ASN A 69 9.40 13.12 8.52
CA ASN A 69 10.23 14.29 8.27
C ASN A 69 11.29 14.48 9.36
N GLN A 70 12.48 14.92 8.94
CA GLN A 70 13.48 15.47 9.88
C GLN A 70 13.27 16.97 10.00
N GLY A 71 12.53 17.38 11.04
CA GLY A 71 12.11 18.76 11.22
C GLY A 71 11.02 19.15 10.22
N LEU A 72 11.09 20.38 9.68
CA LEU A 72 10.06 20.93 8.77
C LEU A 72 10.35 20.68 7.29
N VAL A 73 11.39 19.92 6.95
CA VAL A 73 11.83 19.72 5.56
C VAL A 73 11.49 18.31 5.10
N PRO A 74 10.55 18.15 4.15
CA PRO A 74 10.29 16.88 3.49
C PRO A 74 11.52 16.32 2.79
N ARG A 75 11.60 14.98 2.71
CA ARG A 75 12.67 14.27 1.97
C ARG A 75 12.18 13.46 0.78
N GLU A 76 10.87 13.39 0.64
CA GLU A 76 10.18 12.66 -0.40
C GLU A 76 9.12 13.57 -1.03
N GLN A 77 8.72 13.21 -2.24
CA GLN A 77 7.54 13.77 -2.89
C GLN A 77 6.37 12.81 -2.75
N VAL A 78 5.15 13.36 -2.81
CA VAL A 78 3.94 12.55 -2.87
C VAL A 78 3.83 11.89 -4.24
N ILE A 79 3.39 10.63 -4.25
CA ILE A 79 2.98 9.93 -5.46
C ILE A 79 1.45 9.74 -5.45
N SER A 80 0.78 10.12 -6.54
CA SER A 80 -0.58 9.68 -6.81
C SER A 80 -0.52 8.38 -7.58
N VAL A 81 -1.40 7.44 -7.22
CA VAL A 81 -1.75 6.27 -8.04
C VAL A 81 -3.21 6.43 -8.43
N SER A 82 -3.51 6.33 -9.72
CA SER A 82 -4.86 6.50 -10.24
C SER A 82 -5.26 5.43 -11.24
N ILE A 83 -6.56 5.26 -11.40
CA ILE A 83 -7.18 4.39 -12.38
C ILE A 83 -8.18 5.19 -13.21
N ASP A 84 -8.32 4.79 -14.46
CA ASP A 84 -9.39 5.22 -15.35
C ASP A 84 -9.93 4.02 -16.14
N ASN A 85 -10.77 4.26 -17.14
CA ASN A 85 -11.36 3.20 -17.95
C ASN A 85 -10.35 2.40 -18.79
N SER A 86 -9.12 2.90 -18.97
CA SER A 86 -8.03 2.20 -19.66
C SER A 86 -7.16 1.34 -18.74
N SER A 87 -7.32 1.43 -17.41
CA SER A 87 -6.57 0.64 -16.40
C SER A 87 -6.95 -0.85 -16.35
N ILE A 88 -6.96 -1.52 -17.51
CA ILE A 88 -7.25 -2.94 -17.68
C ILE A 88 -5.92 -3.68 -17.86
N PHE A 89 -5.55 -4.46 -16.84
CA PHE A 89 -4.29 -5.19 -16.85
C PHE A 89 -4.37 -6.47 -17.70
N LEU A 90 -3.26 -6.77 -18.38
CA LEU A 90 -3.04 -8.02 -19.10
C LEU A 90 -1.95 -8.84 -18.37
N PRO A 91 -2.32 -9.74 -17.44
CA PRO A 91 -1.37 -10.65 -16.80
C PRO A 91 -0.85 -11.68 -17.80
N GLY A 92 0.38 -11.54 -18.29
CA GLY A 92 1.06 -12.57 -19.09
C GLY A 92 0.18 -13.21 -20.17
N THR A 93 -0.17 -14.49 -19.99
CA THR A 93 -1.04 -15.26 -20.91
C THR A 93 -2.51 -15.37 -20.47
N GLY A 94 -2.90 -14.74 -19.35
CA GLY A 94 -4.20 -14.91 -18.69
C GLY A 94 -5.37 -14.13 -19.30
N GLY A 95 -5.15 -13.35 -20.37
CA GLY A 95 -6.18 -12.50 -20.97
C GLY A 95 -6.39 -11.19 -20.21
N LEU A 96 -7.20 -10.27 -20.77
CA LEU A 96 -7.47 -8.96 -20.18
C LEU A 96 -8.40 -9.08 -18.96
N GLN A 97 -8.01 -8.47 -17.84
CA GLN A 97 -8.81 -8.45 -16.61
C GLN A 97 -9.89 -7.36 -16.65
N PHE A 98 -10.93 -7.54 -17.48
CA PHE A 98 -12.00 -6.55 -17.66
C PHE A 98 -12.82 -6.27 -16.40
N GLY A 99 -12.88 -7.23 -15.49
CA GLY A 99 -13.56 -7.09 -14.20
C GLY A 99 -12.83 -6.16 -13.25
N PHE A 100 -11.54 -5.87 -13.45
CA PHE A 100 -10.79 -4.92 -12.64
C PHE A 100 -10.54 -3.58 -13.33
N ARG A 101 -10.33 -2.56 -12.51
CA ARG A 101 -9.49 -1.40 -12.87
C ARG A 101 -8.33 -1.37 -11.89
N ARG A 102 -7.10 -1.48 -12.38
CA ARG A 102 -5.92 -1.53 -11.51
C ARG A 102 -4.71 -0.82 -12.10
N THR A 103 -4.03 -0.10 -11.22
CA THR A 103 -2.69 0.45 -11.40
C THR A 103 -1.95 0.19 -10.10
N ASP A 104 -0.86 -0.55 -10.16
CA ASP A 104 -0.07 -0.89 -8.99
C ASP A 104 1.35 -0.37 -9.14
N ILE A 105 1.90 0.06 -8.00
CA ILE A 105 3.33 0.23 -7.83
C ILE A 105 3.82 -0.87 -6.90
N ILE A 106 4.77 -1.66 -7.39
CA ILE A 106 5.36 -2.77 -6.68
C ILE A 106 6.73 -2.35 -6.15
N ALA A 107 7.05 -2.77 -4.93
CA ALA A 107 8.39 -2.58 -4.37
C ALA A 107 9.45 -3.33 -5.21
N ALA A 108 10.46 -2.60 -5.66
CA ALA A 108 11.55 -3.14 -6.47
C ALA A 108 12.86 -2.37 -6.24
N VAL A 109 13.94 -2.85 -6.85
CA VAL A 109 15.19 -2.11 -7.05
C VAL A 109 15.52 -2.18 -8.55
N ASP A 110 15.41 -1.05 -9.23
CA ASP A 110 15.61 -0.92 -10.68
C ASP A 110 14.79 -1.96 -11.48
N GLY A 111 13.52 -2.12 -11.08
CA GLY A 111 12.56 -3.02 -11.72
C GLY A 111 12.69 -4.48 -11.31
N GLU A 112 13.66 -4.82 -10.45
CA GLU A 112 13.83 -6.16 -9.89
C GLU A 112 13.16 -6.26 -8.50
N HIS A 113 12.29 -7.25 -8.34
CA HIS A 113 11.53 -7.52 -7.11
C HIS A 113 11.84 -8.87 -6.44
N THR A 114 12.32 -9.89 -7.17
CA THR A 114 12.56 -11.25 -6.67
C THR A 114 13.58 -11.29 -5.54
N GLU A 115 14.75 -10.69 -5.73
CA GLU A 115 15.79 -10.66 -4.70
C GLU A 115 15.36 -9.76 -3.53
N LEU A 116 14.62 -8.69 -3.84
CA LEU A 116 14.10 -7.78 -2.83
C LEU A 116 13.09 -8.49 -1.91
N ASN A 117 12.12 -9.24 -2.46
CA ASN A 117 11.12 -10.00 -1.70
C ASN A 117 11.81 -10.98 -0.75
N ALA A 118 12.84 -11.71 -1.21
CA ALA A 118 13.60 -12.62 -0.35
C ALA A 118 14.20 -11.93 0.89
N ARG A 119 14.56 -10.64 0.79
CA ARG A 119 15.08 -9.83 1.91
C ARG A 119 13.95 -9.23 2.76
N MET A 120 12.90 -8.71 2.14
CA MET A 120 11.76 -8.08 2.82
C MET A 120 10.90 -9.08 3.56
N GLU A 121 10.95 -10.36 3.21
CA GLU A 121 10.00 -11.36 3.69
C GLU A 121 10.70 -12.45 4.51
N THR A 122 11.53 -12.03 5.46
CA THR A 122 12.29 -12.93 6.34
C THR A 122 12.16 -12.48 7.80
N ASN A 123 12.01 -13.44 8.73
CA ASN A 123 11.77 -13.19 10.15
C ASN A 123 10.52 -12.35 10.39
N THR A 124 10.66 -11.18 11.02
CA THR A 124 9.60 -10.20 11.16
C THR A 124 10.01 -8.92 10.46
N THR A 125 9.18 -8.46 9.53
CA THR A 125 9.37 -7.20 8.80
C THR A 125 8.12 -6.35 8.88
N ILE A 126 8.29 -5.05 8.69
CA ILE A 126 7.26 -4.05 8.94
C ILE A 126 7.08 -3.20 7.69
N PHE A 127 5.86 -3.19 7.18
CA PHE A 127 5.47 -2.51 5.96
C PHE A 127 4.78 -1.20 6.32
N HIS A 128 5.45 -0.07 6.06
CA HIS A 128 4.97 1.27 6.34
C HIS A 128 4.37 1.90 5.10
N VAL A 129 3.24 2.58 5.25
CA VAL A 129 2.57 3.33 4.18
C VAL A 129 1.70 4.42 4.79
N SER A 130 1.69 5.59 4.16
CA SER A 130 0.78 6.68 4.51
C SER A 130 -0.11 6.99 3.33
N ILE A 131 -1.42 7.10 3.57
CA ILE A 131 -2.45 7.20 2.53
C ILE A 131 -3.28 8.46 2.78
N GLN A 132 -3.55 9.23 1.73
CA GLN A 132 -4.45 10.38 1.77
C GLN A 132 -5.42 10.33 0.57
N LYS A 133 -6.64 10.84 0.76
CA LYS A 133 -7.60 11.01 -0.34
C LYS A 133 -7.02 11.91 -1.43
N ASP A 134 -7.24 11.53 -2.68
CA ASP A 134 -7.18 12.48 -3.77
C ASP A 134 -8.57 13.09 -4.01
N LEU A 135 -8.79 14.31 -3.50
CA LEU A 135 -10.08 14.99 -3.65
C LEU A 135 -10.35 15.43 -5.10
N GLN A 136 -9.35 15.40 -5.99
CA GLN A 136 -9.55 15.65 -7.42
C GLN A 136 -9.94 14.38 -8.18
N ARG A 137 -9.74 13.21 -7.58
CA ARG A 137 -9.99 11.88 -8.16
C ARG A 137 -10.70 10.98 -7.13
N PRO A 138 -11.92 11.35 -6.69
CA PRO A 138 -12.59 10.64 -5.60
C PRO A 138 -12.91 9.19 -5.96
N LEU A 139 -12.81 8.28 -4.99
CA LEU A 139 -13.19 6.89 -5.17
C LEU A 139 -14.72 6.71 -5.21
N ASN A 140 -15.21 5.75 -6.01
CA ASN A 140 -16.59 5.26 -5.99
C ASN A 140 -16.78 4.14 -4.95
N TYR A 141 -17.18 4.51 -3.74
CA TYR A 141 -17.34 3.60 -2.60
C TYR A 141 -18.41 2.49 -2.76
N SER A 142 -19.17 2.44 -3.86
CA SER A 142 -19.98 1.27 -4.24
C SER A 142 -19.14 0.05 -4.59
N HIS A 143 -17.85 0.24 -4.94
CA HIS A 143 -16.92 -0.83 -5.26
C HIS A 143 -16.01 -1.17 -4.09
N GLU A 144 -15.41 -2.37 -4.11
CA GLU A 144 -14.30 -2.72 -3.23
C GLU A 144 -12.99 -2.18 -3.83
N TYR A 145 -12.17 -1.54 -3.00
CA TYR A 145 -10.81 -1.17 -3.34
C TYR A 145 -9.82 -1.91 -2.47
N GLN A 146 -8.86 -2.58 -3.10
CA GLN A 146 -7.71 -3.16 -2.41
C GLN A 146 -6.52 -2.26 -2.74
N ILE A 147 -5.95 -1.64 -1.71
CA ILE A 147 -5.10 -0.45 -1.93
C ILE A 147 -3.66 -0.59 -1.45
N VAL A 148 -3.42 -1.60 -0.60
CA VAL A 148 -2.11 -2.05 -0.15
C VAL A 148 -2.22 -3.54 0.17
N PHE A 149 -1.33 -4.37 -0.37
CA PHE A 149 -1.31 -5.80 -0.07
C PHE A 149 0.06 -6.42 -0.40
N ILE A 150 0.28 -7.65 0.06
CA ILE A 150 1.35 -8.52 -0.43
C ILE A 150 0.71 -9.68 -1.17
N GLU A 151 1.05 -9.90 -2.45
CA GLU A 151 0.47 -10.91 -3.35
C GLU A 151 1.44 -12.07 -3.58
N PRO A 152 1.24 -13.24 -2.94
CA PRO A 152 1.97 -14.46 -3.29
C PRO A 152 1.60 -14.96 -4.68
N SER A 153 2.36 -15.94 -5.19
CA SER A 153 2.20 -16.46 -6.55
C SER A 153 0.85 -17.12 -6.85
N ASP A 154 0.05 -17.44 -5.83
CA ASP A 154 -1.31 -17.98 -5.98
C ASP A 154 -2.40 -16.90 -6.15
N GLY A 155 -2.02 -15.60 -6.13
CA GLY A 155 -2.92 -14.46 -6.27
C GLY A 155 -3.71 -14.14 -4.99
N SER A 156 -3.42 -14.82 -3.88
CA SER A 156 -3.97 -14.48 -2.56
C SER A 156 -3.31 -13.21 -2.00
N GLN A 157 -3.66 -12.83 -0.76
CA GLN A 157 -3.04 -11.67 -0.10
C GLN A 157 -2.62 -12.04 1.32
N VAL A 158 -1.37 -11.78 1.70
CA VAL A 158 -0.88 -12.04 3.08
C VAL A 158 -1.64 -11.16 4.08
N PHE A 159 -1.85 -9.90 3.70
CA PHE A 159 -2.78 -8.97 4.31
C PHE A 159 -3.26 -8.01 3.22
N LYS A 160 -4.35 -7.27 3.50
CA LYS A 160 -4.71 -6.10 2.69
C LYS A 160 -5.19 -4.93 3.52
N ILE A 161 -4.96 -3.72 3.02
CA ILE A 161 -5.72 -2.53 3.40
C ILE A 161 -6.78 -2.33 2.31
N GLN A 162 -8.03 -2.19 2.74
CA GLN A 162 -9.21 -2.12 1.87
C GLN A 162 -10.04 -0.87 2.16
N LEU A 163 -10.67 -0.32 1.12
CA LEU A 163 -11.72 0.69 1.17
C LEU A 163 -12.97 0.21 0.41
N GLY A 164 -14.06 0.96 0.54
CA GLY A 164 -15.27 0.72 -0.24
C GLY A 164 -16.11 -0.47 0.25
N THR A 165 -17.03 -0.88 -0.60
CA THR A 165 -18.03 -1.92 -0.32
C THR A 165 -17.50 -3.28 -0.76
N PRO A 166 -17.36 -4.26 0.15
CA PRO A 166 -16.85 -5.57 -0.23
C PRO A 166 -17.63 -6.21 -1.39
N PHE A 167 -16.92 -6.87 -2.31
CA PHE A 167 -17.58 -7.60 -3.38
C PHE A 167 -18.42 -8.75 -2.82
N THR A 168 -19.66 -8.87 -3.28
CA THR A 168 -20.53 -10.00 -2.97
C THR A 168 -21.31 -10.41 -4.22
N ASN A 169 -21.58 -11.70 -4.34
CA ASN A 169 -22.48 -12.26 -5.33
C ASN A 169 -23.57 -13.09 -4.60
N PRO A 170 -24.86 -12.67 -4.60
CA PRO A 170 -25.39 -11.47 -5.25
C PRO A 170 -24.91 -10.17 -4.60
N THR A 171 -25.00 -9.06 -5.33
CA THR A 171 -24.64 -7.72 -4.83
C THR A 171 -25.49 -7.33 -3.63
N GLY A 172 -24.82 -6.96 -2.53
CA GLY A 172 -25.45 -6.39 -1.35
C GLY A 172 -25.84 -4.90 -1.52
N PRO A 173 -26.29 -4.24 -0.44
CA PRO A 173 -26.57 -2.80 -0.48
C PRO A 173 -25.33 -1.97 -0.82
N LEU A 174 -25.49 -0.99 -1.72
CA LEU A 174 -24.43 -0.09 -2.17
C LEU A 174 -24.78 1.39 -1.88
N PRO A 175 -23.84 2.21 -1.39
CA PRO A 175 -22.60 1.78 -0.74
C PRO A 175 -22.93 1.03 0.56
N GLY A 176 -22.06 0.09 0.94
CA GLY A 176 -22.15 -0.61 2.21
C GLY A 176 -21.94 0.34 3.41
N PRO A 177 -22.42 -0.02 4.60
CA PRO A 177 -22.44 0.87 5.77
C PRO A 177 -21.06 1.41 6.18
N ASN A 178 -20.00 0.64 5.93
CA ASN A 178 -18.62 0.99 6.31
C ASN A 178 -17.75 1.28 5.08
N ALA A 179 -18.35 1.67 3.95
CA ALA A 179 -17.61 1.85 2.70
C ALA A 179 -16.54 2.96 2.79
N HIS A 180 -16.74 3.95 3.66
CA HIS A 180 -15.81 5.06 3.91
C HIS A 180 -14.78 4.77 5.02
N GLU A 181 -14.62 3.51 5.43
CA GLU A 181 -13.62 3.10 6.43
C GLU A 181 -12.52 2.27 5.79
N PHE A 182 -11.28 2.56 6.17
CA PHE A 182 -10.17 1.64 5.97
C PHE A 182 -10.45 0.36 6.75
N LYS A 183 -10.08 -0.77 6.15
CA LYS A 183 -10.15 -2.09 6.76
C LYS A 183 -8.81 -2.77 6.55
N VAL A 184 -8.09 -3.08 7.63
CA VAL A 184 -6.93 -3.97 7.56
C VAL A 184 -7.44 -5.39 7.74
N ARG A 185 -7.12 -6.27 6.79
CA ARG A 185 -7.56 -7.67 6.80
C ARG A 185 -6.40 -8.64 6.76
N ASP A 186 -6.57 -9.78 7.41
CA ASP A 186 -5.66 -10.92 7.31
C ASP A 186 -5.90 -11.71 6.00
N HIS A 187 -5.11 -12.76 5.79
CA HIS A 187 -5.20 -13.61 4.60
C HIS A 187 -6.53 -14.36 4.50
N ALA A 188 -7.14 -14.70 5.65
CA ALA A 188 -8.47 -15.31 5.71
C ALA A 188 -9.61 -14.28 5.54
N LEU A 189 -9.28 -13.04 5.17
CA LEU A 189 -10.19 -11.92 4.95
C LEU A 189 -10.92 -11.44 6.20
N ASN A 190 -10.49 -11.83 7.41
CA ASN A 190 -11.02 -11.29 8.65
C ASN A 190 -10.60 -9.83 8.80
N VAL A 191 -11.51 -8.98 9.27
CA VAL A 191 -11.19 -7.58 9.57
C VAL A 191 -10.48 -7.51 10.92
N LEU A 192 -9.22 -7.05 10.90
CA LEU A 192 -8.39 -6.87 12.10
C LEU A 192 -8.55 -5.47 12.70
N PHE A 193 -8.67 -4.45 11.84
CA PHE A 193 -8.77 -3.06 12.26
C PHE A 193 -9.63 -2.26 11.28
N THR A 194 -10.38 -1.29 11.81
CA THR A 194 -11.13 -0.32 11.02
C THR A 194 -10.92 1.09 11.54
N THR A 195 -10.92 2.06 10.62
CA THR A 195 -10.91 3.48 10.97
C THR A 195 -11.50 4.32 9.83
N PRO A 196 -12.21 5.44 10.13
CA PRO A 196 -12.75 6.31 9.09
C PRO A 196 -11.67 6.87 8.17
N PHE A 197 -11.94 6.94 6.86
CA PHE A 197 -11.07 7.63 5.91
C PHE A 197 -11.47 9.12 5.87
N THR A 198 -10.76 9.95 6.61
CA THR A 198 -11.07 11.37 6.77
C THR A 198 -10.40 12.21 5.68
N ASP A 199 -11.05 13.31 5.28
CA ASP A 199 -10.51 14.22 4.29
C ASP A 199 -9.27 14.95 4.81
N HIS A 200 -8.34 15.28 3.92
CA HIS A 200 -7.13 16.08 4.18
C HIS A 200 -6.12 15.52 5.19
N ALA A 201 -6.40 14.40 5.86
CA ALA A 201 -5.47 13.74 6.77
C ALA A 201 -4.59 12.73 6.03
N TRP A 202 -3.33 12.63 6.43
CA TRP A 202 -2.52 11.45 6.14
C TRP A 202 -2.86 10.35 7.14
N HIS A 203 -3.21 9.17 6.65
CA HIS A 203 -3.45 7.98 7.45
C HIS A 203 -2.23 7.09 7.39
N ASN A 204 -1.47 7.02 8.49
CA ASN A 204 -0.23 6.27 8.56
C ASN A 204 -0.52 4.86 9.08
N PHE A 205 -0.04 3.84 8.36
CA PHE A 205 -0.13 2.44 8.75
C PHE A 205 1.26 1.82 8.83
N ALA A 206 1.43 0.91 9.77
CA ALA A 206 2.53 -0.05 9.76
C ALA A 206 1.98 -1.44 10.05
N VAL A 207 2.25 -2.40 9.17
CA VAL A 207 1.83 -3.80 9.33
C VAL A 207 3.07 -4.65 9.53
N ALA A 208 3.22 -5.23 10.72
CA ALA A 208 4.27 -6.20 10.99
C ALA A 208 3.81 -7.59 10.56
N VAL A 209 4.64 -8.29 9.80
CA VAL A 209 4.43 -9.66 9.34
C VAL A 209 5.54 -10.52 9.92
N ASP A 210 5.20 -11.49 10.77
CA ASP A 210 6.12 -12.55 11.17
C ASP A 210 5.95 -13.73 10.21
N TRP A 211 6.93 -13.90 9.32
CA TRP A 211 6.95 -14.90 8.26
C TRP A 211 7.13 -16.33 8.78
N ASN A 212 7.69 -16.50 9.97
CA ASN A 212 7.94 -17.82 10.56
C ASN A 212 6.73 -18.28 11.38
N ASN A 213 6.23 -17.41 12.25
CA ASN A 213 5.08 -17.73 13.11
C ASN A 213 3.74 -17.49 12.41
N ARG A 214 3.75 -16.82 11.24
CA ARG A 214 2.57 -16.41 10.47
C ARG A 214 1.62 -15.62 11.35
N THR A 215 2.09 -14.46 11.80
CA THR A 215 1.29 -13.53 12.61
C THR A 215 1.35 -12.12 12.03
N LEU A 216 0.34 -11.33 12.35
CA LEU A 216 0.23 -9.92 12.00
C LEU A 216 0.13 -9.07 13.27
N ALA A 217 0.68 -7.85 13.22
CA ALA A 217 0.36 -6.79 14.17
C ALA A 217 0.22 -5.47 13.38
N VAL A 218 -0.60 -4.55 13.86
CA VAL A 218 -0.93 -3.32 13.12
C VAL A 218 -0.76 -2.10 14.01
N TRP A 219 -0.10 -1.08 13.46
CA TRP A 219 -0.04 0.26 14.03
C TRP A 219 -0.73 1.24 13.10
N TYR A 220 -1.31 2.28 13.70
CA TYR A 220 -2.00 3.34 13.00
C TYR A 220 -1.82 4.69 13.70
N SER A 221 -1.80 5.76 12.91
CA SER A 221 -1.91 7.15 13.38
C SER A 221 -2.38 8.06 12.25
N GLN A 222 -2.59 9.35 12.56
CA GLN A 222 -2.86 10.37 11.56
C GLN A 222 -1.79 11.48 11.58
N ASP A 223 -1.50 12.02 10.39
CA ASP A 223 -0.60 13.15 10.18
C ASP A 223 0.75 12.97 10.90
N ALA A 224 1.09 13.85 11.85
CA ALA A 224 2.37 13.83 12.56
C ALA A 224 2.33 13.00 13.85
N GLU A 225 1.20 12.38 14.18
CA GLU A 225 1.09 11.58 15.40
C GLU A 225 1.92 10.30 15.28
N LEU A 226 2.61 9.95 16.36
CA LEU A 226 3.34 8.69 16.43
C LEU A 226 2.39 7.51 16.23
N LEU A 227 2.80 6.55 15.41
CA LEU A 227 2.10 5.27 15.22
C LEU A 227 1.79 4.63 16.57
N ARG A 228 0.58 4.10 16.75
CA ARG A 228 0.19 3.36 17.95
C ARG A 228 -0.28 1.97 17.56
N ARG A 229 0.08 0.95 18.34
CA ARG A 229 -0.41 -0.41 18.14
C ARG A 229 -1.93 -0.41 18.30
N VAL A 230 -2.63 -0.84 17.26
CA VAL A 230 -4.10 -0.94 17.21
C VAL A 230 -4.56 -2.40 17.08
N VAL A 231 -3.67 -3.29 16.66
CA VAL A 231 -3.87 -4.74 16.66
C VAL A 231 -2.63 -5.37 17.28
N ASP A 232 -2.84 -6.06 18.41
CA ASP A 232 -1.81 -6.92 19.01
C ASP A 232 -1.49 -8.10 18.08
N THR A 233 -0.34 -8.73 18.30
CA THR A 233 0.09 -9.89 17.51
C THR A 233 -1.00 -10.95 17.44
N THR A 234 -1.53 -11.17 16.25
CA THR A 234 -2.63 -12.11 15.97
C THR A 234 -2.21 -13.15 14.95
N PRO A 235 -2.67 -14.42 15.05
CA PRO A 235 -2.40 -15.44 14.06
C PRO A 235 -2.92 -15.08 12.66
N ASN A 236 -2.15 -15.45 11.63
CA ASN A 236 -2.51 -15.42 10.21
C ASN A 236 -2.18 -16.79 9.55
N PRO A 237 -2.72 -17.90 10.08
CA PRO A 237 -2.22 -19.24 9.81
C PRO A 237 -2.64 -19.81 8.44
N SER A 238 -3.48 -19.09 7.69
CA SER A 238 -3.90 -19.48 6.34
C SER A 238 -2.84 -19.15 5.27
N VAL A 239 -1.90 -18.26 5.58
CA VAL A 239 -0.74 -18.01 4.71
C VAL A 239 0.11 -19.28 4.62
N ALA A 240 0.54 -19.64 3.41
CA ALA A 240 1.45 -20.74 3.20
C ALA A 240 2.81 -20.49 3.89
N LEU A 241 3.51 -21.56 4.27
CA LEU A 241 4.87 -21.44 4.81
C LEU A 241 5.89 -21.40 3.67
N GLY A 242 7.02 -20.75 3.92
CA GLY A 242 8.12 -20.72 2.97
C GLY A 242 7.83 -19.82 1.75
N PRO A 243 8.44 -20.10 0.59
CA PRO A 243 8.31 -19.27 -0.61
C PRO A 243 6.88 -19.09 -1.13
N ASP A 244 5.98 -20.04 -0.89
CA ASP A 244 4.61 -19.98 -1.41
C ASP A 244 3.74 -18.95 -0.68
N GLY A 245 4.12 -18.55 0.54
CA GLY A 245 3.42 -17.52 1.32
C GLY A 245 4.00 -16.12 1.15
N LYS A 246 4.96 -15.96 0.24
CA LYS A 246 5.79 -14.78 0.00
C LYS A 246 5.47 -14.22 -1.39
N GLY A 247 5.64 -12.91 -1.57
CA GLY A 247 5.14 -12.26 -2.77
C GLY A 247 5.53 -10.82 -2.94
N ASP A 248 4.82 -10.17 -3.84
CA ASP A 248 5.07 -8.79 -4.22
C ASP A 248 4.36 -7.85 -3.27
N TYR A 249 5.03 -6.77 -2.85
CA TYR A 249 4.40 -5.71 -2.05
C TYR A 249 3.85 -4.61 -2.96
N HIS A 250 2.52 -4.48 -2.98
CA HIS A 250 1.79 -3.52 -3.81
C HIS A 250 1.25 -2.37 -2.96
N PHE A 251 1.41 -1.15 -3.47
CA PHE A 251 0.55 -0.01 -3.13
C PHE A 251 -0.08 0.50 -4.42
N THR A 252 -1.41 0.54 -4.44
CA THR A 252 -2.18 0.46 -5.69
C THR A 252 -3.55 1.12 -5.53
N VAL A 253 -4.21 1.38 -6.65
CA VAL A 253 -5.67 1.49 -6.67
C VAL A 253 -6.21 0.31 -7.48
N LEU A 254 -6.57 -0.79 -6.82
CA LEU A 254 -7.25 -1.93 -7.43
C LEU A 254 -8.73 -1.88 -7.08
N LYS A 255 -9.58 -1.66 -8.09
CA LYS A 255 -11.04 -1.58 -7.98
C LYS A 255 -11.68 -2.87 -8.50
N LEU A 256 -12.40 -3.56 -7.62
CA LEU A 256 -13.23 -4.71 -7.97
C LEU A 256 -14.51 -4.27 -8.70
N PRO A 257 -15.11 -5.13 -9.54
CA PRO A 257 -16.37 -4.84 -10.19
C PRO A 257 -17.54 -4.93 -9.20
N ILE A 258 -18.74 -4.58 -9.65
CA ILE A 258 -19.99 -5.01 -9.01
C ILE A 258 -20.47 -6.28 -9.74
N ALA A 259 -20.96 -7.29 -9.01
CA ALA A 259 -21.48 -8.51 -9.66
C ALA A 259 -22.59 -8.16 -10.67
N ASN A 260 -22.48 -8.65 -11.90
CA ASN A 260 -23.47 -8.38 -12.94
C ASN A 260 -24.45 -9.55 -13.04
N PRO A 261 -25.74 -9.38 -12.68
CA PRO A 261 -26.72 -10.46 -12.79
C PRO A 261 -27.02 -10.86 -14.25
N ALA A 262 -26.57 -10.07 -15.24
CA ALA A 262 -26.67 -10.42 -16.66
C ALA A 262 -25.53 -11.32 -17.16
N ASP A 263 -24.43 -11.44 -16.41
CA ASP A 263 -23.36 -12.40 -16.74
C ASP A 263 -23.84 -13.83 -16.47
N PRO A 264 -23.35 -14.84 -17.22
CA PRO A 264 -23.70 -16.24 -16.96
C PRO A 264 -23.38 -16.62 -15.50
N PRO A 265 -24.21 -17.44 -14.81
CA PRO A 265 -23.98 -17.78 -13.41
C PRO A 265 -22.61 -18.39 -13.10
N ALA A 266 -21.97 -19.07 -14.07
CA ALA A 266 -20.63 -19.64 -13.93
C ALA A 266 -19.51 -18.58 -13.95
N ASP A 267 -19.80 -17.38 -14.48
CA ASP A 267 -18.84 -16.30 -14.70
C ASP A 267 -18.97 -15.20 -13.63
N GLN A 268 -20.07 -15.17 -12.87
CA GLN A 268 -20.34 -14.10 -11.88
C GLN A 268 -19.35 -14.08 -10.70
N ASP A 269 -18.66 -15.20 -10.43
CA ASP A 269 -17.60 -15.29 -9.41
C ASP A 269 -16.18 -15.16 -10.02
N ASP A 270 -16.06 -15.06 -11.35
CA ASP A 270 -14.79 -14.76 -12.03
C ASP A 270 -14.52 -13.24 -12.03
N VAL A 271 -14.29 -12.73 -10.83
CA VAL A 271 -14.12 -11.30 -10.51
C VAL A 271 -13.07 -10.60 -11.38
N PRO A 272 -11.92 -11.22 -11.75
CA PRO A 272 -10.95 -10.57 -12.63
C PRO A 272 -11.48 -10.24 -14.03
N HIS A 273 -12.45 -11.01 -14.56
CA HIS A 273 -12.86 -10.91 -15.96
C HIS A 273 -14.27 -10.35 -16.17
N PHE A 274 -15.16 -10.46 -15.17
CA PHE A 274 -16.59 -10.17 -15.30
C PHE A 274 -17.10 -9.13 -14.30
N GLY A 275 -18.35 -8.72 -14.46
CA GLY A 275 -19.00 -7.73 -13.62
C GLY A 275 -19.10 -6.32 -14.22
N ILE A 276 -19.76 -5.43 -13.49
CA ILE A 276 -20.03 -4.05 -13.86
C ILE A 276 -18.87 -3.17 -13.39
N GLN A 277 -18.30 -2.43 -14.33
CA GLN A 277 -17.32 -1.39 -14.07
C GLN A 277 -17.84 -0.05 -14.59
N GLU A 278 -18.05 0.88 -13.66
CA GLU A 278 -18.40 2.28 -13.92
C GLU A 278 -17.26 3.17 -13.43
N GLY A 279 -17.28 4.45 -13.79
CA GLY A 279 -16.37 5.45 -13.24
C GLY A 279 -15.52 6.17 -14.27
N ASP A 280 -15.00 7.30 -13.81
CA ASP A 280 -14.02 8.13 -14.51
C ASP A 280 -12.66 7.97 -13.80
N LEU A 281 -11.86 9.03 -13.73
CA LEU A 281 -10.56 9.05 -13.07
C LEU A 281 -10.71 9.01 -11.53
N GLU A 282 -10.15 7.98 -10.90
CA GLU A 282 -10.16 7.76 -9.45
C GLU A 282 -8.73 7.57 -8.94
N GLY A 283 -8.41 7.99 -7.71
CA GLY A 283 -7.03 7.92 -7.23
C GLY A 283 -6.83 8.08 -5.73
N LEU A 284 -5.62 7.75 -5.31
CA LEU A 284 -5.13 7.89 -3.94
C LEU A 284 -3.73 8.48 -3.94
N LEU A 285 -3.39 9.13 -2.84
CA LEU A 285 -2.08 9.75 -2.62
C LEU A 285 -1.31 8.94 -1.58
N TYR A 286 -0.04 8.63 -1.89
CA TYR A 286 0.85 7.83 -1.07
C TYR A 286 2.11 8.60 -0.69
N SER A 287 2.62 8.29 0.50
CA SER A 287 3.87 8.79 1.04
C SER A 287 4.33 7.89 2.20
N GLY A 288 5.57 8.01 2.66
CA GLY A 288 6.05 7.26 3.82
C GLY A 288 6.05 5.75 3.58
N VAL A 289 6.30 5.34 2.33
CA VAL A 289 6.27 3.93 1.91
C VAL A 289 7.66 3.33 2.07
N PHE A 290 7.84 2.39 2.98
CA PHE A 290 9.12 1.69 3.16
C PHE A 290 8.93 0.39 3.95
N VAL A 291 9.94 -0.47 3.91
CA VAL A 291 9.96 -1.73 4.66
C VAL A 291 11.20 -1.77 5.56
N GLU A 292 11.02 -2.15 6.81
CA GLU A 292 12.10 -2.27 7.78
C GLU A 292 12.14 -3.64 8.45
N SER A 293 13.32 -4.00 8.94
CA SER A 293 13.50 -5.16 9.80
C SER A 293 13.00 -4.85 11.20
N ALA A 294 12.25 -5.77 11.78
CA ALA A 294 11.79 -5.65 13.15
C ALA A 294 12.87 -5.99 14.20
N SER A 295 14.11 -6.30 13.77
CA SER A 295 15.22 -6.77 14.63
C SER A 295 15.63 -5.77 15.72
N GLN A 296 15.29 -4.49 15.57
CA GLN A 296 15.53 -3.46 16.58
C GLN A 296 14.23 -2.90 17.18
N GLY A 297 13.06 -3.41 16.77
CA GLY A 297 11.75 -2.86 17.10
C GLY A 297 11.05 -2.29 15.87
N ILE A 298 10.16 -1.31 16.08
CA ILE A 298 9.41 -0.59 15.04
C ILE A 298 9.66 0.93 15.12
N SER A 299 9.89 1.56 13.97
CA SER A 299 9.88 3.01 13.85
C SER A 299 8.46 3.56 13.97
N ARG A 300 8.20 4.40 14.97
CA ARG A 300 6.87 5.00 15.21
C ARG A 300 6.69 6.38 14.59
N GLY A 301 7.73 6.91 13.95
CA GLY A 301 7.80 8.27 13.45
C GLY A 301 8.69 9.16 14.32
N LEU A 302 9.18 10.26 13.74
CA LEU A 302 10.00 11.27 14.42
C LEU A 302 11.21 10.70 15.20
N GLY A 303 11.81 9.60 14.73
CA GLY A 303 12.95 8.93 15.38
C GLY A 303 12.59 8.13 16.64
N VAL A 304 11.30 7.93 16.94
CA VAL A 304 10.85 7.13 18.09
C VAL A 304 10.76 5.65 17.72
N LEU A 305 11.23 4.80 18.63
CA LEU A 305 11.23 3.33 18.52
C LEU A 305 10.27 2.71 19.55
N GLU A 306 9.63 1.60 19.18
CA GLU A 306 8.98 0.68 20.12
C GLU A 306 9.56 -0.72 19.97
N HIS A 307 9.86 -1.38 21.08
CA HIS A 307 10.32 -2.77 21.05
C HIS A 307 9.12 -3.71 20.90
N LEU A 308 9.27 -4.75 20.07
CA LEU A 308 8.24 -5.75 19.77
C LEU A 308 8.35 -6.96 20.69
#